data_AF-Q05410-F1
#
_entry.id   AF-Q05410-F1
#
_cell.length_a   1.000
_cell.length_b   1.000
_cell.length_c   1.000
_cell.angle_alpha   90.00
_cell.angle_beta   90.00
_cell.angle_gamma   90.00
#
_symmetry.space_group_name_H-M   'P 1'
#
loop_
_entity.id
_entity.type
_entity.pdbx_description
1 polymer ?
#
loop_
_entity_poly.entity_id
_entity_poly.type
_entity_poly.pdbx_seq_one_letter_code
_entity_poly.pdbx_strand_id
1 'polypeptide(L)'
;TFDQKHQRVDDSERCLQLLTRNIPEFLRRYVTMGETWLHHYTPESNRQSAQWTATGEPAPKRGKTQKSAGKVMASVFWDAHGIFFIEYLQKGKIINSDYYKALLERLKVKSAAKRPHMKKKKVLFHQDNAPCHKSLRTMAKIDELGFELLPHPP
;
A
#
# COMPACT_ATOMS: atom_id res chain seq x y z
N THR A 1 -7.43 19.60 -10.39
CA THR A 1 -7.60 20.46 -11.58
C THR A 1 -8.29 19.69 -12.69
N PHE A 2 -8.64 20.34 -13.80
CA PHE A 2 -9.14 19.64 -14.99
C PHE A 2 -8.11 18.62 -15.49
N ASP A 3 -6.84 19.02 -15.55
CA ASP A 3 -5.73 18.16 -16.00
C ASP A 3 -5.56 16.91 -15.13
N GLN A 4 -5.67 17.04 -13.81
CA GLN A 4 -5.63 15.88 -12.92
C GLN A 4 -6.79 14.91 -13.18
N LYS A 5 -7.99 15.41 -13.51
CA LYS A 5 -9.13 14.54 -13.85
C LYS A 5 -8.88 13.82 -15.17
N HIS A 6 -8.36 14.53 -16.17
CA HIS A 6 -8.01 13.95 -17.47
C HIS A 6 -6.97 12.85 -17.31
N GLN A 7 -5.86 13.13 -16.60
CA GLN A 7 -4.81 12.13 -16.34
C GLN A 7 -5.36 10.89 -15.64
N ARG A 8 -6.29 11.06 -14.69
CA ARG A 8 -6.95 9.93 -14.01
C ARG A 8 -7.76 9.08 -14.98
N VAL A 9 -8.42 9.67 -15.97
CA VAL A 9 -9.16 8.94 -17.00
C VAL A 9 -8.18 8.15 -17.87
N ASP A 10 -7.14 8.81 -18.39
CA ASP A 10 -6.14 8.19 -19.27
C ASP A 10 -5.45 6.99 -18.60
N ASP A 11 -4.99 7.16 -17.35
CA ASP A 11 -4.34 6.10 -16.58
C ASP A 11 -5.31 4.95 -16.26
N SER A 12 -6.57 5.27 -16.00
CA SER A 12 -7.62 4.27 -15.75
C SER A 12 -7.92 3.46 -17.00
N GLU A 13 -8.05 4.09 -18.16
CA GLU A 13 -8.25 3.40 -19.45
C GLU A 13 -7.10 2.46 -19.76
N ARG A 14 -5.85 2.92 -19.56
CA ARG A 14 -4.66 2.08 -19.74
C ARG A 14 -4.65 0.88 -18.81
N CYS A 15 -4.97 1.08 -17.52
CA CYS A 15 -5.08 -0.02 -16.55
C CYS A 15 -6.21 -0.99 -16.92
N LEU A 16 -7.35 -0.48 -17.37
CA LEU A 16 -8.50 -1.27 -17.77
C LEU A 16 -8.19 -2.15 -18.99
N GLN A 17 -7.47 -1.62 -19.98
CA GLN A 17 -7.03 -2.41 -21.14
C GLN A 17 -6.10 -3.56 -20.71
N LEU A 18 -5.15 -3.31 -19.80
CA LEU A 18 -4.26 -4.35 -19.27
C LEU A 18 -5.02 -5.41 -18.48
N LEU A 19 -5.98 -4.98 -17.65
CA LEU A 19 -6.82 -5.87 -16.85
C LEU A 19 -7.70 -6.76 -17.74
N THR A 20 -8.45 -6.16 -18.66
CA THR A 20 -9.46 -6.87 -19.48
C THR A 20 -8.83 -7.81 -20.51
N ARG A 21 -7.60 -7.53 -20.97
CA ARG A 21 -6.87 -8.42 -21.89
C ARG A 21 -6.69 -9.84 -21.33
N ASN A 22 -6.42 -9.96 -20.03
CA ASN A 22 -6.33 -11.25 -19.35
C ASN A 22 -6.44 -11.05 -17.83
N ILE A 23 -7.67 -11.04 -17.32
CA ILE A 23 -7.96 -10.76 -15.91
C ILE A 23 -7.23 -11.76 -14.98
N PRO A 24 -7.29 -13.09 -15.19
CA PRO A 24 -6.60 -14.04 -14.33
C PRO A 24 -5.09 -13.80 -14.28
N GLU A 25 -4.48 -13.51 -15.44
CA GLU A 25 -3.04 -13.25 -15.50
C GLU A 25 -2.65 -11.91 -14.88
N PHE A 26 -3.48 -10.88 -15.05
CA PHE A 26 -3.26 -9.60 -14.41
C PHE A 26 -3.24 -9.76 -12.89
N LEU A 27 -4.30 -10.34 -12.32
CA LEU A 27 -4.43 -10.53 -10.87
C LEU A 27 -3.35 -11.45 -10.30
N ARG A 28 -2.90 -12.45 -11.07
CA ARG A 28 -1.80 -13.35 -10.67
C ARG A 28 -0.46 -12.63 -10.59
N ARG A 29 -0.24 -11.55 -11.35
CA ARG A 29 1.03 -10.80 -11.37
C ARG A 29 0.97 -9.51 -10.59
N TYR A 30 -0.22 -9.02 -10.26
CA TYR A 30 -0.44 -7.73 -9.61
C TYR A 30 0.03 -7.75 -8.17
N VAL A 31 0.91 -6.81 -7.84
CA VAL A 31 1.37 -6.51 -6.49
C VAL A 31 1.24 -5.02 -6.30
N THR A 32 0.60 -4.62 -5.20
CA THR A 32 0.56 -3.21 -4.80
C THR A 32 1.15 -3.04 -3.42
N MET A 33 1.43 -1.79 -3.08
CA MET A 33 1.91 -1.42 -1.76
C MET A 33 1.22 -0.18 -1.23
N GLY A 34 1.34 0.03 0.07
CA GLY A 34 0.91 1.24 0.75
C GLY A 34 1.63 1.38 2.08
N GLU A 35 1.77 2.62 2.52
CA GLU A 35 2.44 2.97 3.76
C GLU A 35 1.42 3.52 4.75
N THR A 36 1.47 3.04 5.99
CA THR A 36 0.51 3.45 7.01
C THR A 36 1.16 3.63 8.37
N TRP A 37 0.65 4.58 9.14
CA TRP A 37 1.06 4.79 10.53
C TRP A 37 0.24 3.90 11.46
N LEU A 38 0.91 2.98 12.14
CA LEU A 38 0.35 2.15 13.19
C LEU A 38 0.64 2.77 14.55
N HIS A 39 -0.39 3.18 15.26
CA HIS A 39 -0.26 3.73 16.61
C HIS A 39 -0.24 2.60 17.63
N HIS A 40 0.58 2.71 18.68
CA HIS A 40 0.62 1.72 19.77
C HIS A 40 -0.75 1.56 20.45
N TYR A 41 -1.50 2.65 20.53
CA TYR A 41 -2.89 2.66 20.97
C TYR A 41 -3.73 3.48 20.01
N THR A 42 -4.80 2.86 19.50
CA THR A 42 -5.86 3.53 18.76
C THR A 42 -7.14 3.40 19.58
N PRO A 43 -7.76 4.51 20.03
CA PRO A 43 -9.03 4.44 20.73
C PRO A 43 -10.11 3.91 19.81
N GLU A 44 -11.08 3.18 20.37
CA GLU A 44 -12.25 2.70 19.63
C GLU A 44 -12.94 3.85 18.89
N SER A 45 -13.42 3.61 17.68
CA SER A 45 -14.30 4.55 16.99
C SER A 45 -15.65 4.67 17.72
N ASN A 46 -16.41 5.73 17.44
CA ASN A 46 -17.76 5.91 17.99
C ASN A 46 -18.67 4.70 17.72
N ARG A 47 -18.51 4.07 16.55
CA ARG A 47 -19.28 2.88 16.17
C ARG A 47 -18.86 1.65 16.96
N GLN A 48 -17.56 1.46 17.19
CA GLN A 48 -17.04 0.32 17.96
C GLN A 48 -17.39 0.41 19.44
N SER A 49 -17.42 1.63 19.99
CA SER A 49 -17.80 1.88 21.36
C SER A 49 -19.31 2.07 21.55
N ALA A 50 -20.13 1.74 20.55
CA ALA A 50 -21.58 1.88 20.66
C ALA A 50 -22.13 0.83 21.64
N GLN A 51 -22.94 1.29 22.60
CA GLN A 51 -23.56 0.44 23.60
C GLN A 51 -25.07 0.53 23.46
N TRP A 52 -25.74 -0.61 23.64
CA TRP A 52 -27.20 -0.63 23.74
C TRP A 52 -27.62 -0.16 25.14
N THR A 53 -28.50 0.83 25.21
CA THR A 53 -29.10 1.33 26.45
C THR A 53 -30.61 1.15 26.40
N ALA A 54 -31.27 1.14 27.56
CA ALA A 54 -32.74 1.10 27.59
C ALA A 54 -33.33 2.42 27.07
N THR A 55 -34.57 2.36 26.56
CA THR A 55 -35.31 3.53 26.08
C THR A 55 -35.48 4.55 27.22
N GLY A 56 -35.01 5.77 27.02
CA GLY A 56 -35.12 6.86 28.00
C GLY A 56 -33.90 7.02 28.92
N GLU A 57 -32.91 6.13 28.85
CA GLU A 57 -31.65 6.29 29.59
C GLU A 57 -30.72 7.33 28.96
N PRO A 58 -29.90 8.03 29.77
CA PRO A 58 -28.90 8.96 29.26
C PRO A 58 -27.85 8.23 28.44
N ALA A 59 -27.38 8.88 27.36
CA ALA A 59 -26.30 8.33 26.54
C ALA A 59 -25.03 8.10 27.39
N PRO A 60 -24.32 6.96 27.19
CA PRO A 60 -23.10 6.67 27.93
C PRO A 60 -22.06 7.78 27.74
N LYS A 61 -21.54 8.30 28.85
CA LYS A 61 -20.47 9.31 28.81
C LYS A 61 -19.14 8.61 28.55
N ARG A 62 -18.48 8.98 27.46
CA ARG A 62 -17.15 8.49 27.11
C ARG A 62 -16.09 9.57 27.31
N GLY A 63 -15.01 9.20 27.99
CA GLY A 63 -13.81 10.03 28.08
C GLY A 63 -13.15 10.20 26.71
N LYS A 64 -12.77 11.42 26.34
CA LYS A 64 -12.07 11.70 25.09
C LYS A 64 -10.65 11.11 25.15
N THR A 65 -10.46 9.96 24.55
CA THR A 65 -9.14 9.34 24.35
C THR A 65 -8.58 9.71 22.98
N GLN A 66 -7.29 10.02 22.92
CA GLN A 66 -6.56 10.27 21.68
C GLN A 66 -5.66 9.07 21.32
N LYS A 67 -5.23 8.99 20.06
CA LYS A 67 -4.22 8.02 19.62
C LYS A 67 -2.92 8.26 20.38
N SER A 68 -2.16 7.21 20.65
CA SER A 68 -0.83 7.35 21.26
C SER A 68 0.10 8.19 20.37
N ALA A 69 0.96 8.98 21.02
CA ALA A 69 2.07 9.67 20.35
C ALA A 69 3.07 8.68 19.72
N GLY A 70 3.27 7.53 20.37
CA GLY A 70 4.01 6.41 19.82
C GLY A 70 3.31 5.81 18.59
N LYS A 71 4.01 5.83 17.45
CA LYS A 71 3.57 5.23 16.18
C LYS A 71 4.76 4.68 15.41
N VAL A 72 4.50 3.65 14.61
CA VAL A 72 5.47 2.99 13.71
C VAL A 72 4.89 3.04 12.30
N MET A 73 5.70 3.38 11.31
CA MET A 73 5.27 3.30 9.91
C MET A 73 5.46 1.87 9.40
N ALA A 74 4.45 1.32 8.74
CA ALA A 74 4.51 0.03 8.10
C ALA A 74 4.35 0.20 6.58
N SER A 75 5.26 -0.40 5.81
CA SER A 75 5.12 -0.60 4.37
C SER A 75 4.53 -1.98 4.15
N VAL A 76 3.32 -2.03 3.59
CA VAL A 76 2.54 -3.27 3.42
C VAL A 76 2.47 -3.59 1.93
N PHE A 77 2.73 -4.84 1.57
CA PHE A 77 2.66 -5.35 0.20
C PHE A 77 1.69 -6.54 0.12
N TRP A 78 0.80 -6.49 -0.86
CA TRP A 78 -0.23 -7.51 -1.05
C TRP A 78 -0.53 -7.76 -2.53
N ASP A 79 -1.08 -8.94 -2.78
CA ASP A 79 -1.60 -9.38 -4.07
C ASP A 79 -3.05 -9.86 -3.93
N ALA A 80 -3.61 -10.48 -4.96
CA ALA A 80 -4.96 -11.06 -4.93
C ALA A 80 -5.16 -12.13 -3.84
N HIS A 81 -4.08 -12.71 -3.29
CA HIS A 81 -4.13 -13.71 -2.21
C HIS A 81 -3.91 -13.09 -0.82
N GLY A 82 -3.82 -11.76 -0.72
CA GLY A 82 -3.66 -11.03 0.53
C GLY A 82 -2.22 -10.59 0.81
N ILE A 83 -2.01 -10.15 2.05
CA ILE A 83 -0.74 -9.56 2.48
C ILE A 83 0.34 -10.64 2.54
N PHE A 84 1.50 -10.38 1.93
CA PHE A 84 2.62 -11.31 1.97
C PHE A 84 3.91 -10.70 2.51
N PHE A 85 4.03 -9.37 2.56
CA PHE A 85 5.20 -8.72 3.11
C PHE A 85 4.81 -7.44 3.83
N ILE A 86 5.30 -7.29 5.06
CA ILE A 86 5.16 -6.09 5.89
C ILE A 86 6.57 -5.78 6.38
N GLU A 87 6.97 -4.52 6.21
CA GLU A 87 8.20 -4.00 6.78
C GLU A 87 7.86 -2.85 7.73
N TYR A 88 8.40 -2.89 8.95
CA TYR A 88 8.25 -1.82 9.92
C TYR A 88 9.47 -0.90 9.87
N LEU A 89 9.22 0.39 9.67
CA LEU A 89 10.26 1.41 9.70
C LEU A 89 10.79 1.57 11.13
N GLN A 90 12.09 1.40 11.30
CA GLN A 90 12.74 1.59 12.60
C GLN A 90 12.58 3.03 13.09
N LYS A 91 12.50 3.19 14.42
CA LYS A 91 12.36 4.49 15.07
C LYS A 91 13.50 5.43 14.65
N GLY A 92 13.14 6.67 14.27
CA GLY A 92 14.10 7.69 13.84
C GLY A 92 14.61 7.56 12.41
N LYS A 93 14.12 6.57 11.64
CA LYS A 93 14.37 6.49 10.19
C LYS A 93 13.26 7.18 9.41
N ILE A 94 13.59 7.56 8.19
CA ILE A 94 12.69 8.20 7.21
C ILE A 94 12.72 7.35 5.95
N ILE A 95 11.58 7.22 5.28
CA ILE A 95 11.50 6.56 3.97
C ILE A 95 12.08 7.51 2.92
N ASN A 96 13.36 7.31 2.62
CA ASN A 96 14.04 7.95 1.50
C ASN A 96 14.23 6.94 0.36
N SER A 97 14.78 7.38 -0.76
CA SER A 97 15.01 6.52 -1.93
C SER A 97 15.94 5.33 -1.62
N ASP A 98 16.96 5.50 -0.78
CA ASP A 98 17.87 4.40 -0.43
C ASP A 98 17.18 3.31 0.37
N TYR A 99 16.41 3.70 1.38
CA TYR A 99 15.57 2.79 2.13
C TYR A 99 14.58 2.06 1.22
N TYR A 100 13.92 2.80 0.32
CA TYR A 100 12.94 2.23 -0.58
C TYR A 100 13.55 1.23 -1.57
N LYS A 101 14.74 1.50 -2.12
CA LYS A 101 15.48 0.54 -2.94
C LYS A 101 15.77 -0.77 -2.21
N ALA A 102 16.27 -0.69 -0.98
CA ALA A 102 16.53 -1.86 -0.16
C ALA A 102 15.23 -2.63 0.15
N LEU A 103 14.11 -1.91 0.31
CA LEU A 103 12.79 -2.50 0.49
C LEU A 103 12.32 -3.26 -0.76
N LEU A 104 12.55 -2.73 -1.96
CA LEU A 104 12.23 -3.39 -3.23
C LEU A 104 13.05 -4.67 -3.45
N GLU A 105 14.31 -4.69 -3.05
CA GLU A 105 15.13 -5.91 -3.08
C GLU A 105 14.57 -6.99 -2.14
N ARG A 106 14.21 -6.60 -0.91
CA ARG A 106 13.52 -7.50 0.03
C ARG A 106 12.18 -7.98 -0.53
N LEU A 107 11.40 -7.10 -1.16
CA LEU A 107 10.15 -7.44 -1.82
C LEU A 107 10.36 -8.52 -2.88
N LYS A 108 11.38 -8.40 -3.73
CA LYS A 108 11.68 -9.40 -4.78
C LYS A 108 11.92 -10.77 -4.18
N VAL A 109 12.74 -10.85 -3.13
CA VAL A 109 13.04 -12.11 -2.43
C VAL A 109 11.79 -12.69 -1.78
N LYS A 110 11.01 -11.87 -1.07
CA LYS A 110 9.79 -12.31 -0.36
C LYS A 110 8.69 -12.73 -1.34
N SER A 111 8.54 -12.03 -2.46
CA SER A 111 7.62 -12.39 -3.55
C SER A 111 8.00 -13.76 -4.12
N ALA A 112 9.26 -13.97 -4.48
CA ALA A 112 9.72 -15.26 -5.00
C ALA A 112 9.53 -16.43 -4.00
N ALA A 113 9.70 -16.18 -2.70
CA ALA A 113 9.51 -17.19 -1.67
C ALA A 113 8.03 -17.51 -1.38
N LYS A 114 7.19 -16.47 -1.22
CA LYS A 114 5.79 -16.63 -0.80
C LYS A 114 4.79 -16.74 -1.95
N ARG A 115 5.21 -16.41 -3.18
CA ARG A 115 4.41 -16.45 -4.42
C ARG A 115 5.20 -17.14 -5.53
N PRO A 116 5.42 -18.47 -5.48
CA PRO A 116 6.20 -19.19 -6.49
C PRO A 116 5.70 -19.02 -7.93
N HIS A 117 4.40 -18.78 -8.12
CA HIS A 117 3.80 -18.52 -9.43
C HIS A 117 4.32 -17.23 -10.09
N MET A 118 4.82 -16.26 -9.31
CA MET A 118 5.39 -15.00 -9.81
C MET A 118 6.84 -15.13 -10.31
N LYS A 119 7.49 -16.30 -10.16
CA LYS A 119 8.87 -16.50 -10.66
C LYS A 119 8.97 -16.52 -12.18
N LYS A 120 7.90 -16.93 -12.87
CA LYS A 120 7.91 -17.18 -14.33
C LYS A 120 7.67 -15.93 -15.17
N LYS A 121 7.08 -14.88 -14.58
CA LYS A 121 6.71 -13.64 -15.30
C LYS A 121 7.05 -12.42 -14.46
N LYS A 122 7.19 -11.26 -15.12
CA LYS A 122 7.38 -9.97 -14.46
C LYS A 122 6.18 -9.65 -13.56
N VAL A 123 6.47 -9.13 -12.37
CA VAL A 123 5.48 -8.61 -11.42
C VAL A 123 4.93 -7.30 -11.97
N LEU A 124 3.60 -7.17 -12.00
CA LEU A 124 2.92 -5.91 -12.27
C LEU A 124 2.86 -5.14 -10.96
N PHE A 125 3.67 -4.11 -10.82
CA PHE A 125 3.84 -3.39 -9.57
C PHE A 125 3.10 -2.06 -9.60
N HIS A 126 2.33 -1.78 -8.54
CA HIS A 126 1.60 -0.54 -8.36
C HIS A 126 2.02 0.12 -7.03
N GLN A 127 2.34 1.41 -7.09
CA GLN A 127 2.72 2.25 -5.95
C GLN A 127 2.15 3.65 -6.16
N ASP A 128 2.03 4.43 -5.09
CA ASP A 128 1.61 5.82 -5.19
C ASP A 128 2.73 6.74 -5.71
N ASN A 129 2.42 8.03 -5.83
CA ASN A 129 3.32 9.04 -6.36
C ASN A 129 4.22 9.71 -5.31
N ALA A 130 4.50 9.06 -4.18
CA ALA A 130 5.39 9.63 -3.16
C ALA A 130 6.77 9.98 -3.75
N PRO A 131 7.44 11.06 -3.28
CA PRO A 131 8.69 11.52 -3.87
C PRO A 131 9.80 10.45 -3.93
N CYS A 132 9.91 9.61 -2.90
CA CYS A 132 10.86 8.48 -2.87
C CYS A 132 10.55 7.44 -3.95
N HIS A 133 9.27 7.18 -4.24
CA HIS A 133 8.81 6.22 -5.24
C HIS A 133 9.12 6.66 -6.67
N LYS A 134 9.07 7.98 -6.93
CA LYS A 134 9.32 8.57 -8.26
C LYS A 134 10.77 8.98 -8.50
N SER A 135 11.65 8.87 -7.51
CA SER A 135 13.05 9.27 -7.68
C SER A 135 13.75 8.42 -8.76
N LEU A 136 14.67 9.03 -9.52
CA LEU A 136 15.42 8.33 -10.58
C LEU A 136 16.09 7.04 -10.08
N ARG A 137 16.64 7.08 -8.86
CA ARG A 137 17.31 5.94 -8.23
C ARG A 137 16.35 4.79 -7.93
N THR A 138 15.11 5.10 -7.56
CA THR A 138 14.06 4.10 -7.35
C THR A 138 13.59 3.52 -8.67
N MET A 139 13.30 4.37 -9.65
CA MET A 139 12.82 3.92 -10.97
C MET A 139 13.84 3.01 -11.66
N ALA A 140 15.13 3.34 -11.59
CA ALA A 140 16.21 2.48 -12.07
C ALA A 140 16.25 1.11 -11.35
N LYS A 141 16.04 1.10 -10.02
CA LYS A 141 16.00 -0.16 -9.26
C LYS A 141 14.76 -1.01 -9.57
N ILE A 142 13.61 -0.40 -9.84
CA ILE A 142 12.39 -1.11 -10.26
C ILE A 142 12.64 -1.83 -11.60
N ASP A 143 13.26 -1.14 -12.55
CA ASP A 143 13.63 -1.71 -13.85
C ASP A 143 14.68 -2.84 -13.71
N GLU A 144 15.73 -2.61 -12.92
CA GLU A 144 16.77 -3.61 -12.59
C GLU A 144 16.17 -4.90 -12.00
N LEU A 145 15.17 -4.78 -11.13
CA LEU A 145 14.48 -5.92 -10.51
C LEU A 145 13.46 -6.59 -11.44
N GLY A 146 13.24 -6.04 -12.64
CA GLY A 146 12.32 -6.55 -13.66
C GLY A 146 10.85 -6.40 -13.28
N PHE A 147 10.51 -5.38 -12.48
CA PHE A 147 9.13 -5.03 -12.19
C PHE A 147 8.55 -4.17 -13.30
N GLU A 148 7.30 -4.45 -13.67
CA GLU A 148 6.54 -3.68 -14.66
C GLU A 148 5.65 -2.71 -13.90
N LEU A 149 6.00 -1.42 -13.92
CA LEU A 149 5.30 -0.40 -13.15
C LEU A 149 3.98 0.00 -13.84
N LEU A 150 2.89 -0.02 -13.08
CA LEU A 150 1.59 0.48 -13.52
C LEU A 150 1.48 1.99 -13.31
N PRO A 151 0.75 2.71 -14.19
CA PRO A 151 0.53 4.14 -14.00
C PRO A 151 -0.31 4.37 -12.74
N HIS A 152 0.00 5.45 -12.03
CA HIS A 152 -0.77 5.94 -10.90
C HIS A 152 -0.97 7.44 -11.06
N PRO A 153 -2.22 7.92 -11.16
CA PRO A 153 -2.45 9.35 -11.31
C PRO A 153 -2.18 10.10 -9.99
N PRO A 154 -1.88 11.40 -10.06
CA PRO A 154 -1.79 12.25 -8.87
C PRO A 154 -3.14 12.54 -8.19
#